data_AF-A0A926U379-F1
#
_entry.id   AF-A0A926U379-F1
#
_cell.length_a   1.000
_cell.length_b   1.000
_cell.length_c   1.000
_cell.angle_alpha   90.00
_cell.angle_beta   90.00
_cell.angle_gamma   90.00
#
_symmetry.space_group_name_H-M   'P 1'
#
loop_
_entity.id
_entity.type
_entity.pdbx_description
1 polymer ?
#
loop_
_entity_poly.entity_id
_entity_poly.type
_entity_poly.pdbx_seq_one_letter_code
_entity_poly.pdbx_strand_id
1 'polypeptide(L)' 'MERKEVRLRLSQLDNLTVVTRKLNRARKGKGERLTENTLIRVAIDLLLENAEQLQGTTEEELLRSLGLPPRE' A
#
# COMPACT_ATOMS: atom_id res chain seq x y z
N MET A 1 17.02 -3.74 5.07
CA MET A 1 15.58 -3.95 5.37
C MET A 1 15.44 -5.32 5.98
N GLU A 2 14.61 -5.44 7.02
CA GLU A 2 14.30 -6.74 7.64
C GLU A 2 13.10 -7.39 6.93
N ARG A 3 13.05 -8.73 6.94
CA ARG A 3 11.97 -9.48 6.28
C ARG A 3 10.79 -9.65 7.23
N LYS A 4 9.63 -9.13 6.83
CA LYS A 4 8.34 -9.38 7.48
C LYS A 4 7.42 -10.13 6.51
N GLU A 5 6.81 -11.21 6.97
CA GLU A 5 5.78 -11.93 6.21
C GLU A 5 4.40 -11.36 6.54
N VAL A 6 3.64 -11.02 5.50
CA VAL A 6 2.27 -10.50 5.58
C VAL A 6 1.43 -11.22 4.53
N ARG A 7 0.20 -11.58 4.90
CA ARG A 7 -0.80 -12.07 3.95
C ARG A 7 -1.51 -10.88 3.31
N LEU A 8 -1.44 -10.79 1.99
CA LEU A 8 -2.16 -9.80 1.19
C LEU A 8 -3.28 -10.50 0.43
N ARG A 9 -4.41 -9.81 0.26
CA ARG A 9 -5.49 -10.27 -0.62
C ARG A 9 -4.99 -10.31 -2.06
N LEU A 10 -5.50 -11.25 -2.86
CA LEU A 10 -5.15 -11.37 -4.29
C LEU A 10 -5.35 -10.04 -5.03
N SER A 11 -6.47 -9.36 -4.75
CA SER A 11 -6.77 -8.04 -5.30
C SER A 11 -5.75 -6.97 -4.93
N GLN A 12 -5.11 -7.04 -3.76
CA GLN A 12 -4.03 -6.11 -3.39
C GLN A 12 -2.78 -6.38 -4.22
N LEU A 13 -2.41 -7.65 -4.43
CA LEU A 13 -1.26 -8.04 -5.25
C LEU A 13 -1.46 -7.60 -6.71
N ASP A 14 -2.61 -7.91 -7.29
CA ASP A 14 -2.92 -7.53 -8.68
C ASP A 14 -2.87 -6.01 -8.87
N ASN A 15 -3.48 -5.25 -7.95
CA ASN A 15 -3.47 -3.79 -8.00
C ASN A 15 -2.05 -3.23 -7.81
N LEU A 16 -1.24 -3.79 -6.90
CA LEU A 16 0.16 -3.39 -6.72
C LEU A 16 0.98 -3.64 -7.98
N THR A 17 0.81 -4.78 -8.64
CA THR A 17 1.45 -5.08 -9.93
C THR A 17 1.05 -4.06 -11.00
N VAL A 18 -0.25 -3.74 -11.13
CA VAL A 18 -0.74 -2.77 -12.12
C VAL A 18 -0.16 -1.38 -11.88
N VAL A 19 -0.21 -0.89 -10.63
CA VAL A 19 0.34 0.42 -10.25
C VAL A 19 1.85 0.47 -10.50
N THR A 20 2.58 -0.57 -10.09
CA THR A 20 4.02 -0.67 -10.31
C THR A 20 4.38 -0.58 -11.79
N ARG A 21 3.66 -1.30 -12.67
CA ARG A 21 3.88 -1.27 -14.12
C ARG A 21 3.59 0.12 -14.70
N LYS A 22 2.47 0.74 -14.29
CA LYS A 22 2.09 2.10 -14.72
C LYS A 22 3.17 3.13 -14.35
N LEU A 23 3.65 3.12 -13.12
CA LEU A 23 4.70 4.04 -12.65
C LEU A 23 6.04 3.79 -13.36
N ASN A 24 6.46 2.54 -13.49
CA ASN A 24 7.69 2.22 -14.23
C ASN A 24 7.63 2.69 -15.69
N ARG A 25 6.49 2.52 -16.37
CA ARG A 25 6.29 3.00 -17.75
C ARG A 25 6.32 4.53 -17.83
N ALA A 26 5.67 5.22 -16.91
CA ALA A 26 5.61 6.68 -16.88
C ALA A 26 7.00 7.32 -16.73
N ARG A 27 7.91 6.66 -16.02
CA ARG A 27 9.28 7.16 -15.78
C ARG A 27 10.21 7.06 -16.97
N LYS A 28 9.85 6.32 -18.02
CA LYS A 28 10.66 6.18 -19.26
C LYS A 28 12.14 5.85 -18.98
N GLY A 29 12.40 4.97 -18.02
CA GLY A 29 13.76 4.53 -17.66
C GLY A 29 14.53 5.48 -16.72
N LYS A 30 13.92 6.55 -16.21
CA LYS A 30 14.56 7.43 -15.23
C LYS A 30 14.49 6.85 -13.82
N GLY A 31 15.64 6.78 -13.15
CA GLY A 31 15.77 6.35 -11.76
C GLY A 31 15.66 4.83 -11.56
N GLU A 32 15.67 4.41 -10.29
CA GLU A 32 15.62 3.00 -9.91
C GLU A 32 14.28 2.34 -10.24
N ARG A 33 14.27 1.05 -10.57
CA ARG A 33 13.04 0.29 -10.82
C ARG A 33 12.18 0.22 -9.55
N LEU A 34 10.92 0.66 -9.63
CA LEU A 34 9.97 0.50 -8.54
C LEU A 34 9.45 -0.93 -8.54
N THR A 35 9.31 -1.47 -7.34
CA THR A 35 8.77 -2.80 -7.08
C THR A 35 7.53 -2.69 -6.19
N GLU A 36 6.79 -3.78 -6.05
CA GLU A 36 5.68 -3.86 -5.10
C GLU A 36 6.16 -3.56 -3.67
N ASN A 37 7.34 -4.07 -3.28
CA ASN A 37 7.97 -3.76 -2.00
C ASN A 37 8.26 -2.26 -1.82
N THR A 38 8.46 -1.50 -2.90
CA THR A 38 8.64 -0.04 -2.80
C THR A 38 7.30 0.64 -2.50
N LEU A 39 6.22 0.22 -3.16
CA LEU A 39 4.88 0.72 -2.88
C LEU A 39 4.37 0.30 -1.50
N ILE A 40 4.68 -0.91 -1.04
CA ILE A 40 4.32 -1.38 0.31
C ILE A 40 5.00 -0.51 1.37
N ARG A 41 6.28 -0.18 1.20
CA ARG A 41 6.98 0.74 2.11
C ARG A 41 6.34 2.12 2.13
N VAL A 42 6.07 2.70 0.96
CA VAL A 42 5.36 4.00 0.86
C VAL A 42 3.99 3.95 1.53
N ALA A 43 3.24 2.85 1.38
CA ALA A 43 1.94 2.69 2.02
C ALA A 43 2.04 2.59 3.55
N ILE A 44 3.10 1.94 4.06
CA ILE A 44 3.39 1.89 5.51
C ILE A 44 3.73 3.28 6.02
N ASP A 45 4.61 4.02 5.32
CA ASP A 45 4.98 5.38 5.72
C ASP A 45 3.73 6.29 5.75
N LEU A 46 2.89 6.23 4.71
CA LEU A 46 1.62 6.95 4.67
C LEU A 46 0.67 6.57 5.82
N LEU A 47 0.59 5.28 6.17
CA LEU A 47 -0.22 4.82 7.30
C LEU A 47 0.29 5.41 8.62
N LEU A 48 1.61 5.40 8.83
CA LEU A 48 2.24 5.90 10.04
C LEU A 48 2.13 7.42 10.18
N GLU A 49 2.20 8.17 9.07
CA GLU A 49 1.94 9.61 9.04
C GLU A 49 0.51 9.97 9.47
N ASN A 50 -0.45 9.05 9.26
CA ASN A 50 -1.86 9.24 9.62
C ASN A 50 -2.26 8.42 10.85
N ALA A 51 -1.30 7.95 11.65
CA ALA A 51 -1.57 7.05 12.77
C ALA A 51 -2.53 7.65 13.83
N GLU A 52 -2.50 8.97 14.05
CA GLU A 52 -3.39 9.66 14.98
C GLU A 52 -4.87 9.61 14.54
N GLN A 53 -5.14 9.37 13.25
CA GLN A 53 -6.50 9.23 12.72
C GLN A 53 -7.04 7.81 12.89
N LEU A 54 -6.18 6.82 13.17
CA LEU A 54 -6.60 5.43 13.30
C LEU A 54 -7.46 5.23 14.55
N GLN A 55 -8.69 4.80 14.33
CA GLN A 55 -9.66 4.53 15.40
C GLN A 55 -10.40 3.22 15.13
N GLY A 56 -10.57 2.42 16.18
CA GLY A 56 -11.29 1.15 16.13
C GLY A 56 -10.43 -0.07 16.45
N THR A 57 -11.03 -1.24 16.28
CA THR A 57 -10.50 -2.55 16.69
C THR A 57 -10.46 -3.58 15.56
N THR A 58 -11.12 -3.28 14.43
CA THR A 58 -11.16 -4.13 13.24
C THR A 58 -10.51 -3.46 12.04
N GLU A 59 -10.04 -4.23 11.05
CA GLU A 59 -9.47 -3.67 9.81
C GLU A 59 -10.47 -2.73 9.12
N GLU A 60 -11.76 -3.06 9.12
CA GLU A 60 -12.80 -2.21 8.55
C GLU A 60 -12.95 -0.87 9.27
N GLU A 61 -12.95 -0.86 10.60
CA GLU A 61 -13.03 0.37 11.38
C GLU A 61 -11.82 1.25 11.13
N LEU A 62 -10.61 0.66 11.09
CA LEU A 62 -9.39 1.37 10.77
C LEU A 62 -9.45 1.99 9.36
N LEU A 63 -9.93 1.25 8.36
CA LEU A 63 -10.12 1.78 7.01
C LEU A 63 -11.12 2.95 6.99
N ARG A 64 -12.26 2.81 7.69
CA ARG A 64 -13.27 3.87 7.79
C ARG A 64 -12.73 5.11 8.49
N SER A 65 -11.90 4.95 9.52
CA SER A 65 -11.27 6.07 10.25
C SER A 65 -10.33 6.90 9.37
N LEU A 66 -9.74 6.27 8.33
CA LEU A 66 -8.95 6.94 7.29
C LEU A 66 -9.79 7.45 6.10
N GLY A 67 -11.13 7.38 6.19
CA GLY A 67 -12.04 7.75 5.10
C GLY A 67 -12.02 6.79 3.91
N LEU A 68 -11.48 5.57 4.08
CA LEU A 68 -11.45 4.56 3.03
C LEU A 68 -12.72 3.70 3.07
N PRO A 69 -13.27 3.31 1.89
CA PRO A 69 -14.42 2.42 1.86
C PRO A 69 -14.05 1.04 2.44
N PRO A 70 -15.00 0.37 3.12
CA PRO A 70 -14.82 -1.02 3.50
C PRO A 70 -14.58 -1.87 2.25
N ARG A 71 -13.73 -2.90 2.39
CA ARG A 71 -13.43 -3.81 1.29
C ARG A 71 -14.31 -5.04 1.45
N GLU A 72 -15.11 -5.35 0.43
CA GLU A 72 -15.84 -6.62 0.27
C GLU A 72 -14.88 -7.81 0.14
#